data_AF-A0A6V7JQM8-F1
#
_entry.id   AF-A0A6V7JQM8-F1
#
_cell.length_a   1.000
_cell.length_b   1.000
_cell.length_c   1.000
_cell.angle_alpha   90.00
_cell.angle_beta   90.00
_cell.angle_gamma   90.00
#
_symmetry.space_group_name_H-M   'P 1'
#
loop_
_entity.id
_entity.type
_entity.pdbx_description
1 polymer ?
#
loop_
_entity_poly.entity_id
_entity_poly.type
_entity_poly.pdbx_seq_one_letter_code
_entity_poly.pdbx_strand_id
1 'polypeptide(L)' 'NDCLSDRQSVLEDQRQNSQEKFYIPQCTPDGRYHKVQCYSGYCWCVYQDTGKPIPGTSSKGHTPNCNPVPPPSRPMK' A
#
# COMPACT_ATOMS: atom_id res chain seq x y z
N ASN A 1 -6.67 8.92 -10.85
CA ASN A 1 -5.50 8.75 -9.96
C ASN A 1 -5.59 7.36 -9.41
N ASP A 2 -5.13 6.41 -10.22
CA ASP A 2 -5.39 4.99 -10.07
C ASP A 2 -4.07 4.30 -9.75
N CYS A 3 -4.12 3.17 -9.04
CA CYS A 3 -2.90 2.46 -8.65
C CYS A 3 -2.02 2.13 -9.87
N LEU A 4 -2.64 1.84 -11.01
CA LEU A 4 -1.93 1.51 -12.25
C LEU A 4 -1.07 2.67 -12.77
N SER A 5 -1.57 3.91 -12.71
CA SER A 5 -0.79 5.10 -13.08
C SER A 5 0.36 5.33 -12.12
N ASP A 6 0.10 5.21 -10.82
CA ASP A 6 1.12 5.37 -9.77
C ASP A 6 2.25 4.33 -9.94
N ARG A 7 1.86 3.06 -10.17
CA ARG A 7 2.79 1.97 -10.46
C ARG A 7 3.66 2.25 -11.68
N GLN A 8 3.06 2.74 -12.76
CA GLN A 8 3.78 3.02 -14.00
C GLN A 8 4.76 4.17 -13.83
N SER A 9 4.35 5.26 -13.16
CA SER A 9 5.21 6.40 -12.87
C SER A 9 6.43 5.98 -12.05
N VAL A 10 6.25 5.16 -11.01
CA VAL A 10 7.36 4.67 -10.19
C VAL A 10 8.31 3.76 -11.00
N LEU A 11 7.77 2.91 -11.88
CA LEU A 11 8.58 2.05 -12.75
C LEU A 11 9.43 2.86 -13.75
N GLU A 12 8.88 3.96 -14.27
CA GLU A 12 9.63 4.85 -15.16
C GLU A 12 10.72 5.62 -14.41
N ASP A 13 10.42 6.08 -13.19
CA ASP A 13 11.39 6.76 -12.34
C ASP A 13 12.53 5.82 -11.92
N GLN A 14 12.21 4.56 -11.61
CA GLN A 14 13.21 3.49 -11.41
C GLN A 14 14.11 3.28 -12.63
N ARG A 15 13.56 3.39 -13.85
CA ARG A 15 14.33 3.23 -15.09
C ARG A 15 15.29 4.40 -15.29
N GLN A 16 14.92 5.61 -14.86
CA GLN A 16 15.78 6.79 -14.96
C GLN A 16 16.79 6.89 -13.81
N ASN A 17 16.44 6.41 -12.62
CA ASN A 17 17.29 6.45 -11.42
C ASN A 17 17.49 5.03 -10.86
N SER A 18 18.53 4.37 -11.36
CA SER A 18 18.86 2.97 -11.08
C SER A 18 19.52 2.75 -9.69
N GLN A 19 19.77 3.82 -8.93
CA GLN A 19 20.43 3.79 -7.62
C GLN A 19 19.46 3.82 -6.44
N GLU A 20 18.30 4.46 -6.59
CA GLU A 20 17.25 4.42 -5.58
C GLU A 20 16.36 3.21 -5.82
N LYS A 21 15.91 2.54 -4.76
CA LYS A 21 14.76 1.64 -4.86
C LYS A 21 13.55 2.51 -4.54
N PHE A 22 12.65 2.65 -5.50
CA PHE A 22 11.34 3.24 -5.26
C PHE A 22 10.35 2.13 -4.89
N TYR A 23 9.39 2.49 -4.05
CA TYR A 23 8.33 1.61 -3.65
C TYR A 23 7.29 1.48 -4.77
N ILE A 24 7.20 0.28 -5.36
CA ILE A 24 6.22 -0.01 -6.41
C ILE A 24 4.92 -0.50 -5.76
N PRO A 25 3.80 0.24 -5.89
CA PRO A 25 2.52 -0.21 -5.38
C PRO A 25 2.02 -1.46 -6.13
N GLN A 26 1.43 -2.44 -5.42
CA GLN A 26 0.70 -3.52 -6.07
C GLN A 26 -0.73 -3.07 -6.30
N CYS A 27 -1.21 -3.38 -7.49
CA CYS A 27 -2.56 -3.05 -7.91
C CYS A 27 -3.37 -4.32 -8.03
N THR A 28 -4.62 -4.23 -7.62
CA THR A 28 -5.65 -5.22 -7.91
C THR A 28 -6.03 -5.19 -9.39
N PRO A 29 -6.58 -6.29 -9.95
CA PRO A 29 -7.08 -6.32 -11.32
C PRO A 29 -8.20 -5.30 -11.58
N ASP A 30 -8.84 -4.80 -10.52
CA ASP A 30 -9.85 -3.75 -10.54
C ASP A 30 -9.25 -2.34 -10.75
N GLY A 31 -7.92 -2.20 -10.77
CA GLY A 31 -7.22 -0.92 -10.90
C GLY A 31 -7.00 -0.18 -9.57
N ARG A 32 -7.52 -0.72 -8.46
CA ARG A 32 -7.33 -0.19 -7.10
C ARG A 32 -6.03 -0.67 -6.45
N TYR A 33 -5.61 -0.02 -5.37
CA TYR A 33 -4.46 -0.45 -4.58
C TYR A 33 -4.73 -1.77 -3.86
N HIS A 34 -3.71 -2.62 -3.81
CA HIS A 34 -3.77 -3.87 -3.08
C HIS A 34 -3.78 -3.59 -1.57
N LYS A 35 -4.61 -4.29 -0.80
CA LYS A 35 -4.77 -4.02 0.64
C LYS A 35 -3.47 -4.16 1.42
N VAL A 36 -2.63 -5.13 1.03
CA VAL A 36 -1.33 -5.40 1.64
C VAL A 36 -0.26 -4.90 0.69
N GLN A 37 0.63 -4.05 1.18
CA GLN A 37 1.75 -3.51 0.43
C GLN A 37 3.06 -3.82 1.13
N CYS A 38 4.01 -4.39 0.40
CA CYS A 38 5.30 -4.81 0.93
C CYS A 38 6.44 -4.10 0.21
N TYR A 39 7.37 -3.58 1.00
CA TYR A 39 8.54 -2.87 0.54
C TYR A 39 9.74 -3.11 1.44
N SER A 40 10.88 -3.52 0.86
CA SER A 40 12.16 -3.65 1.58
C SER A 40 12.07 -4.46 2.90
N GLY A 41 11.22 -5.50 2.94
CA GLY A 41 11.01 -6.35 4.12
C GLY A 41 10.00 -5.82 5.15
N TYR A 42 9.36 -4.69 4.87
CA TYR A 42 8.24 -4.14 5.64
C TYR A 42 6.95 -4.32 4.86
N CYS A 43 5.88 -4.78 5.50
CA CYS A 43 4.57 -4.90 4.90
C CYS A 43 3.57 -4.07 5.72
N TRP A 44 2.67 -3.34 5.08
CA TRP A 44 1.63 -2.55 5.75
C TRP A 44 0.32 -2.63 4.99
N CYS A 45 -0.77 -2.29 5.66
CA CYS A 45 -2.06 -2.19 4.99
C CYS A 45 -2.22 -0.82 4.37
N VAL A 46 -2.86 -0.74 3.21
CA VAL A 46 -3.24 0.52 2.57
C VAL A 46 -4.73 0.53 2.22
N TYR A 47 -5.30 1.73 2.10
CA TYR A 47 -6.65 1.91 1.57
C TYR A 47 -6.66 1.66 0.06
N GLN A 48 -7.60 0.85 -0.42
CA GLN A 48 -7.69 0.48 -1.83
C GLN A 48 -7.99 1.68 -2.74
N ASP A 49 -8.74 2.66 -2.22
CA ASP A 49 -9.17 3.85 -2.98
C ASP A 49 -8.12 4.96 -3.02
N THR A 50 -7.24 5.06 -2.02
CA THR A 50 -6.28 6.17 -1.91
C THR A 50 -4.82 5.74 -1.86
N GLY A 51 -4.53 4.45 -1.70
CA GLY A 51 -3.16 3.93 -1.52
C GLY A 51 -2.50 4.35 -0.19
N LYS A 52 -3.22 5.06 0.70
CA LYS A 52 -2.65 5.54 1.95
C LYS A 52 -2.44 4.40 2.95
N PRO A 53 -1.29 4.36 3.66
CA PRO A 53 -1.04 3.37 4.69
C PRO A 53 -1.97 3.55 5.90
N ILE A 54 -2.45 2.43 6.43
CA ILE A 54 -3.29 2.37 7.62
C ILE A 54 -2.37 2.37 8.86
N PRO A 55 -2.45 3.39 9.72
CA PRO A 55 -1.61 3.46 10.91
C PRO A 55 -1.89 2.27 11.84
N GLY A 56 -0.83 1.69 12.41
CA GLY A 56 -0.93 0.54 13.32
C GLY A 56 -0.97 -0.83 12.63
N THR A 57 -0.90 -0.90 11.30
CA THR A 57 -0.88 -2.18 10.55
C THR A 57 0.47 -2.53 9.92
N SER A 58 1.47 -1.66 10.04
CA SER A 58 2.82 -1.92 9.51
C SER A 58 3.54 -3.00 10.33
N SER A 59 3.91 -4.09 9.66
CA SER A 59 4.60 -5.25 10.20
C SER A 59 5.91 -5.49 9.45
N LYS A 60 6.98 -5.87 10.17
CA LYS A 60 8.28 -6.21 9.56
C LYS A 60 8.40 -7.73 9.49
N GLY A 61 8.59 -8.28 8.29
CA GLY A 61 8.79 -9.72 8.08
C GLY A 61 7.54 -10.62 8.06
N HIS A 62 6.34 -10.08 8.29
CA HIS A 62 5.08 -10.84 8.20
C HIS A 62 4.01 -10.02 7.48
N THR A 63 3.11 -10.69 6.74
CA THR A 63 1.93 -10.08 6.11
C THR A 63 0.93 -9.65 7.19
N PRO A 64 0.66 -8.34 7.33
CA PRO A 64 -0.34 -7.87 8.28
C PRO A 64 -1.75 -8.28 7.83
N ASN A 65 -2.63 -8.57 8.79
CA ASN A 65 -4.03 -8.84 8.50
C ASN A 65 -4.75 -7.54 8.14
N CYS A 66 -4.85 -7.25 6.85
CA CYS A 66 -5.56 -6.09 6.31
C CYS A 66 -7.07 -6.31 6.18
N ASN A 67 -7.63 -7.11 7.09
CA ASN A 67 -9.08 -7.11 7.28
C ASN A 67 -9.46 -5.72 7.75
N PRO A 68 -10.41 -5.04 7.09
CA PRO A 68 -10.98 -3.83 7.64
C PRO A 68 -11.68 -4.28 8.93
N VAL A 69 -10.99 -4.18 10.06
CA VAL A 69 -11.70 -4.03 11.33
C VAL A 69 -12.51 -2.76 11.06
N PRO A 70 -13.86 -2.83 11.04
CA PRO A 70 -14.66 -1.63 10.93
C PRO A 70 -14.09 -0.60 11.91
N PRO A 71 -14.07 0.70 11.56
CA PRO A 71 -13.56 1.71 12.48
C PRO A 71 -14.14 1.41 13.86
N PRO A 72 -13.34 1.36 14.94
CA PRO A 72 -13.90 1.04 16.23
C PRO A 72 -15.05 2.03 16.42
N SER A 73 -16.27 1.50 16.45
CA SER A 73 -17.46 2.23 16.85
C SER A 73 -17.22 2.55 18.31
N ARG A 74 -16.33 3.52 18.60
CA ARG A 74 -16.19 4.11 19.91
C ARG A 74 -17.60 4.61 20.20
N PRO A 75 -18.32 3.98 21.14
CA PRO A 75 -19.52 4.59 21.64
C PRO A 75 -19.04 5.91 22.22
N MET A 76 -19.50 7.03 21.66
CA MET A 76 -19.41 8.29 22.37
C MET A 76 -20.19 8.06 23.67
N LYS A 77 -19.45 7.88 24.77
CA LYS A 77 -20.02 7.82 26.12
C LYS A 77 -20.12 9.23 26.65
#